data_AF-A0A367JU40-F1
#
_entry.id   AF-A0A367JU40-F1
#
_cell.length_a   1.000
_cell.length_b   1.000
_cell.length_c   1.000
_cell.angle_alpha   90.00
_cell.angle_beta   90.00
_cell.angle_gamma   90.00
#
_symmetry.space_group_name_H-M   'P 1'
#
loop_
_entity.id
_entity.type
_entity.pdbx_description
1 polymer ?
#
loop_
_entity_poly.entity_id
_entity_poly.type
_entity_poly.pdbx_seq_one_letter_code
_entity_poly.pdbx_strand_id
1 'polypeptide(L)'
;MIHALHFITQVRNGYDEHGPAFHRETKHISRLAKLNITVSHYFNNEVKCYQTHVWQCDGPCQMKSPYFGIIRRSINRPPQPAGAWYSEHQRACGGNFIKIAEPDKKQTKVKRGPLDD
;
A
#
# COMPACT_ATOMS: atom_id res chain seq x y z
N MET A 1 -3.43 -14.77 -10.73
CA MET A 1 -3.69 -16.20 -10.99
C MET A 1 -2.75 -16.82 -12.03
N ILE A 2 -2.19 -16.06 -12.98
CA ILE A 2 -1.19 -16.57 -13.95
C ILE A 2 0.04 -17.17 -13.25
N HIS A 3 0.50 -16.57 -12.14
CA HIS A 3 1.54 -17.13 -11.26
C HIS A 3 1.22 -18.54 -10.75
N ALA A 4 -0.02 -18.79 -10.32
CA ALA A 4 -0.44 -20.11 -9.84
C ALA A 4 -0.47 -21.15 -10.97
N LEU A 5 -0.87 -20.74 -12.18
CA LEU A 5 -0.81 -21.60 -13.36
C LEU A 5 0.64 -21.99 -13.68
N HIS A 6 1.57 -21.04 -13.65
CA HIS A 6 3.00 -21.31 -13.86
C HIS A 6 3.59 -22.23 -12.79
N PHE A 7 3.18 -22.05 -11.52
CA PHE A 7 3.58 -22.92 -10.42
C PHE A 7 3.12 -24.37 -10.63
N ILE A 8 1.85 -24.58 -11.00
CA ILE A 8 1.29 -25.92 -11.26
C ILE A 8 1.89 -26.58 -12.51
N THR A 9 2.10 -25.80 -13.57
CA THR A 9 2.63 -26.30 -14.86
C THR A 9 4.16 -26.40 -14.89
N GLN A 10 4.82 -26.11 -13.77
CA GLN A 10 6.28 -26.14 -13.63
C GLN A 10 7.02 -25.30 -14.69
N VAL A 11 6.38 -24.24 -15.19
CA VAL A 11 7.00 -23.30 -16.12
C VAL A 11 8.04 -22.49 -15.34
N ARG A 12 9.31 -22.82 -15.55
CA ARG A 12 10.44 -22.07 -14.98
C ARG A 12 10.60 -20.76 -15.74
N ASN A 13 10.10 -19.69 -15.15
CA ASN A 13 10.66 -18.37 -15.41
C ASN A 13 11.97 -18.29 -14.60
N GLY A 14 12.99 -17.60 -15.10
CA GLY A 14 14.25 -17.43 -14.37
C GLY A 14 14.06 -16.59 -13.10
N TYR A 15 14.99 -15.67 -12.82
CA TYR A 15 14.79 -14.70 -11.72
C TYR A 15 13.63 -13.71 -11.95
N ASP A 16 13.11 -13.64 -13.18
CA ASP A 16 12.00 -12.76 -13.54
C ASP A 16 10.64 -13.45 -13.33
N GLU A 17 9.93 -13.03 -12.29
CA GLU A 17 8.60 -13.50 -11.96
C GLU A 17 7.59 -13.28 -13.11
N HIS A 18 7.82 -12.31 -13.99
CA HIS A 18 6.94 -11.95 -15.11
C HIS A 18 7.59 -12.12 -16.48
N GLY A 19 8.44 -13.14 -16.65
CA GLY A 19 9.13 -13.40 -17.92
C GLY A 19 8.25 -13.68 -19.15
N PRO A 20 8.85 -13.99 -20.31
CA PRO A 20 8.14 -14.12 -21.60
C PRO A 20 6.94 -15.08 -21.61
N ALA A 21 7.01 -16.16 -20.84
CA ALA A 21 5.89 -17.09 -20.69
C ALA A 21 4.68 -16.44 -20.00
N PHE A 22 4.92 -15.60 -18.99
CA PHE A 22 3.88 -14.87 -18.27
C PHE A 22 3.19 -13.88 -19.21
N HIS A 23 3.97 -13.15 -20.00
CA HIS A 23 3.44 -12.21 -21.00
C HIS A 23 2.61 -12.90 -22.09
N ARG A 24 3.02 -14.09 -22.53
CA ARG A 24 2.27 -14.89 -23.51
C ARG A 24 0.88 -15.24 -22.96
N GLU A 25 0.83 -15.75 -21.73
CA GLU A 25 -0.43 -16.13 -21.08
C GLU A 25 -1.33 -14.92 -20.84
N THR A 26 -0.75 -13.83 -20.34
CA THR A 26 -1.44 -12.56 -20.11
C THR A 26 -2.10 -12.04 -21.39
N LYS A 27 -1.37 -12.08 -22.51
CA LYS A 27 -1.87 -11.65 -23.82
C LYS A 27 -2.95 -12.60 -24.36
N HIS A 28 -2.80 -13.90 -24.13
CA HIS A 28 -3.79 -14.90 -24.51
C HIS A 28 -5.12 -14.69 -23.79
N ILE A 29 -5.09 -14.60 -22.46
CA ILE A 29 -6.28 -14.38 -21.63
C ILE A 29 -6.93 -13.02 -21.95
N SER A 30 -6.14 -11.95 -22.07
CA SER A 30 -6.65 -10.61 -22.38
C SER A 30 -7.44 -10.59 -23.70
N ARG A 31 -6.97 -11.32 -24.73
CA ARG A 31 -7.67 -11.46 -26.01
C ARG A 31 -8.98 -12.24 -25.88
N LEU A 32 -8.97 -13.36 -25.18
CA LEU A 32 -10.15 -14.22 -25.02
C LEU A 32 -11.24 -13.54 -24.18
N ALA A 33 -10.85 -12.92 -23.07
CA ALA A 33 -11.76 -12.32 -22.11
C ALA A 33 -12.07 -10.85 -22.41
N LYS A 34 -11.47 -10.25 -23.45
CA LYS A 34 -11.55 -8.81 -23.76
C LYS A 34 -11.18 -7.92 -22.55
N LEU A 35 -10.16 -8.34 -21.79
CA LEU A 35 -9.62 -7.63 -20.62
C LEU A 35 -8.31 -6.93 -20.98
N ASN A 36 -7.87 -6.01 -20.12
CA ASN A 36 -6.55 -5.37 -20.21
C ASN A 36 -5.68 -5.76 -19.01
N ILE A 37 -5.11 -6.97 -19.02
CA ILE A 37 -4.27 -7.45 -17.92
C ILE A 37 -2.87 -6.86 -18.07
N THR A 38 -2.45 -6.04 -17.10
CA THR A 38 -1.10 -5.44 -17.06
C THR A 38 -0.18 -6.19 -16.10
N VAL A 39 1.11 -6.23 -16.41
CA VAL A 39 2.17 -6.83 -15.55
C VAL A 39 2.51 -5.98 -14.32
N SER A 40 1.97 -4.76 -14.25
CA SER A 40 2.04 -3.96 -13.03
C SER A 40 1.15 -4.57 -11.95
N HIS A 41 1.67 -4.70 -10.72
CA HIS A 41 0.84 -4.88 -9.55
C HIS A 41 0.02 -3.60 -9.31
N TYR A 42 -1.13 -3.50 -9.97
CA TYR A 42 -2.19 -2.53 -9.65
C TYR A 42 -2.57 -2.59 -8.15
N PHE A 43 -2.21 -3.67 -7.47
CA PHE A 43 -2.25 -3.84 -6.03
C PHE A 43 -1.57 -2.68 -5.27
N ASN A 44 -0.52 -2.04 -5.80
CA ASN A 44 0.07 -0.88 -5.11
C ASN A 44 -0.92 0.28 -4.95
N ASN A 45 -1.83 0.48 -5.91
CA ASN A 45 -2.90 1.47 -5.77
C ASN A 45 -3.95 0.98 -4.77
N GLU A 46 -4.29 -0.31 -4.80
CA GLU A 46 -5.18 -0.92 -3.82
C GLU A 46 -4.64 -0.82 -2.39
N VAL A 47 -3.36 -1.14 -2.16
CA VAL A 47 -2.65 -0.98 -0.89
C VAL A 47 -2.65 0.49 -0.46
N LYS A 48 -2.38 1.43 -1.39
CA LYS A 48 -2.46 2.86 -1.09
C LYS A 48 -3.85 3.29 -0.65
N CYS A 49 -4.92 2.71 -1.20
CA CYS A 49 -6.29 2.96 -0.74
C CYS A 49 -6.51 2.53 0.71
N TYR A 50 -5.84 1.46 1.17
CA TYR A 50 -5.92 1.00 2.56
C TYR A 50 -4.97 1.73 3.52
N GLN A 51 -3.96 2.45 3.01
CA GLN A 51 -3.04 3.23 3.85
C GLN A 51 -3.61 4.64 4.14
N THR A 52 -4.74 4.65 4.85
CA THR A 52 -5.58 5.83 5.07
C THR A 52 -5.01 6.82 6.09
N HIS A 53 -4.01 6.43 6.88
CA HIS A 53 -3.37 7.31 7.84
C HIS A 53 -2.05 7.82 7.28
N VAL A 54 -1.94 9.14 7.15
CA VAL A 54 -0.78 9.78 6.52
C VAL A 54 -0.14 10.76 7.49
N TRP A 55 1.18 10.70 7.60
CA TRP A 55 2.00 11.63 8.37
C TRP A 55 3.06 12.27 7.48
N GLN A 56 3.35 13.53 7.75
CA GLN A 56 4.40 14.33 7.13
C GLN A 56 5.45 14.68 8.17
N CYS A 57 6.72 14.45 7.88
CA CYS A 57 7.82 14.94 8.71
C CYS A 57 7.93 16.46 8.57
N ASP A 58 8.15 17.18 9.66
CA ASP A 58 8.40 18.63 9.66
C ASP A 58 9.88 18.99 9.38
N GLY A 59 10.77 18.00 9.30
CA GLY A 59 12.21 18.19 9.13
C GLY A 59 12.69 18.26 7.67
N PRO A 60 14.02 18.33 7.44
CA PRO A 60 14.60 18.48 6.11
C PRO A 60 14.38 17.28 5.17
N CYS A 61 13.91 16.13 5.66
CA CYS A 61 13.64 14.97 4.80
C CYS A 61 12.44 15.17 3.86
N GLN A 62 11.66 16.24 4.03
CA GLN A 62 10.61 16.64 3.10
C GLN A 62 11.11 16.86 1.67
N MET A 63 12.36 17.32 1.53
CA MET A 63 12.99 17.56 0.22
C MET A 63 13.85 16.38 -0.26
N LYS A 64 13.88 15.27 0.50
CA LYS A 64 14.74 14.13 0.21
C LYS A 64 13.96 12.98 -0.41
N SER A 65 14.38 12.57 -1.60
CA SER A 65 13.95 11.34 -2.25
C SER A 65 14.30 10.12 -1.39
N PRO A 66 13.52 9.03 -1.42
CA PRO A 66 12.31 8.82 -2.23
C PRO A 66 11.00 9.16 -1.51
N TYR A 67 11.03 9.40 -0.20
CA TYR A 67 9.82 9.48 0.61
C TYR A 67 9.28 10.90 0.81
N PHE A 68 10.13 11.93 0.64
CA PHE A 68 9.75 13.34 0.78
C PHE A 68 9.03 13.64 2.11
N GLY A 69 9.49 12.98 3.18
CA GLY A 69 8.91 13.12 4.52
C GLY A 69 7.53 12.48 4.71
N ILE A 70 6.95 11.83 3.70
CA ILE A 70 5.61 11.22 3.77
C ILE A 70 5.70 9.77 4.27
N ILE A 71 4.86 9.43 5.22
CA ILE A 71 4.62 8.04 5.64
C ILE A 71 3.12 7.76 5.61
N ARG A 72 2.76 6.62 5.01
CA ARG A 72 1.38 6.13 4.94
C ARG A 72 1.27 4.79 5.66
N ARG A 73 0.22 4.60 6.46
CA ARG A 73 -0.07 3.33 7.17
C ARG A 73 -1.56 3.02 7.16
N SER A 74 -1.88 1.74 7.24
CA SER A 74 -3.28 1.26 7.34
C SER A 74 -3.85 1.36 8.76
N ILE A 75 -3.02 1.66 9.75
CA ILE A 75 -3.41 1.75 11.16
C ILE A 75 -3.00 3.13 11.68
N ASN A 76 -3.82 3.72 12.54
CA ASN A 76 -3.55 4.98 13.23
C ASN A 76 -2.42 4.83 14.26
N ARG A 77 -1.20 4.58 13.80
CA ARG A 77 0.00 4.44 14.63
C ARG A 77 1.07 5.41 14.12
N PRO A 78 1.40 6.47 14.88
CA PRO A 78 2.43 7.39 14.46
C PRO A 78 3.80 6.68 14.40
N PRO A 79 4.70 7.16 13.53
CA PRO A 79 6.11 6.80 13.58
C PRO A 79 6.67 6.94 14.99
N GLN A 80 7.44 5.94 15.43
CA GLN A 80 7.92 5.84 16.81
C GLN A 80 9.19 4.97 16.88
N PRO A 81 9.96 5.02 17.99
CA PRO A 81 11.23 4.32 18.15
C PRO A 81 11.20 2.80 17.90
N ALA A 82 10.04 2.15 18.04
CA ALA A 82 9.88 0.73 17.74
C ALA A 82 10.08 0.38 16.25
N GLY A 83 10.09 1.36 15.35
CA GLY A 83 10.40 1.12 13.93
C GLY A 83 11.91 1.06 13.68
N ALA A 84 12.37 0.04 12.95
CA ALA A 84 13.79 -0.19 12.67
C ALA A 84 14.51 1.02 12.04
N TRP A 85 13.81 1.85 11.27
CA TRP A 85 14.35 3.05 10.61
C TRP A 85 14.27 4.32 11.47
N TYR A 86 13.54 4.31 12.59
CA TYR A 86 13.23 5.53 13.33
C TYR A 86 14.48 6.18 13.95
N SER A 87 15.39 5.38 14.49
CA SER A 87 16.66 5.86 15.06
C SER A 87 17.53 6.54 13.99
N GLU A 88 17.63 5.94 12.81
CA GLU A 88 18.31 6.50 11.63
C GLU A 88 17.69 7.84 11.23
N HIS A 89 16.35 7.90 11.12
CA HIS A 89 15.64 9.13 10.82
C HIS A 89 15.88 10.22 11.88
N GLN A 90 15.85 9.87 13.16
CA GLN A 90 16.10 10.83 14.23
C GLN A 90 17.52 11.40 14.14
N ARG A 91 18.51 10.59 13.78
CA ARG A 91 19.90 11.03 13.61
C ARG A 91 20.10 11.88 12.35
N ALA A 92 19.50 11.49 11.22
CA ALA A 92 19.75 12.12 9.92
C ALA A 92 18.81 13.28 9.59
N CYS A 93 17.65 13.35 10.24
CA CYS A 93 16.64 14.38 10.03
C CYS A 93 16.26 15.09 11.33
N GLY A 94 15.99 14.34 12.40
CA GLY A 94 15.59 14.89 13.71
C GLY A 94 14.18 15.49 13.77
N GLY A 95 13.43 15.45 12.67
CA GLY A 95 12.07 15.99 12.59
C GLY A 95 11.02 15.06 13.20
N ASN A 96 9.84 15.62 13.45
CA ASN A 96 8.66 14.95 13.98
C ASN A 96 7.63 14.71 12.88
N PHE A 97 6.85 13.64 13.02
CA PHE A 97 5.81 13.28 12.06
C PHE A 97 4.44 13.80 12.50
N ILE A 98 3.92 14.78 11.77
CA ILE A 98 2.61 15.40 11.98
C ILE A 98 1.58 14.69 11.11
N LYS A 99 0.42 14.36 11.68
CA LYS A 99 -0.65 13.68 10.95
C LYS A 99 -1.33 14.66 9.99
N ILE A 100 -1.46 14.29 8.71
CA ILE A 100 -2.03 15.14 7.67
C ILE A 100 -3.28 14.54 7.01
N ALA A 101 -3.54 13.24 7.16
CA ALA A 101 -4.78 12.62 6.71
C ALA A 101 -5.17 11.43 7.57
N GLU A 102 -6.48 11.23 7.72
CA GLU A 102 -7.10 10.07 8.36
C GLU A 102 -8.47 9.77 7.73
N PRO A 103 -8.98 8.53 7.83
CA PRO A 103 -10.30 8.19 7.33
C PRO A 103 -11.40 8.81 8.21
N ASP A 104 -12.56 9.11 7.59
CA ASP A 104 -13.71 9.66 8.29
C ASP A 104 -14.15 8.76 9.47
N LYS A 105 -14.48 9.40 10.59
CA LYS A 105 -15.02 8.70 11.75
C LYS A 105 -16.36 8.08 11.36
N LYS A 106 -16.48 6.75 11.43
CA LYS A 106 -17.78 6.08 11.31
C LYS A 106 -18.72 6.67 12.35
N GLN A 107 -19.84 7.24 11.90
CA GLN A 107 -20.90 7.71 12.79
C GLN A 107 -21.34 6.52 13.65
N THR A 108 -21.05 6.58 14.95
CA THR A 108 -21.60 5.64 15.91
C THR A 108 -23.11 5.83 15.90
N LYS A 109 -23.85 4.78 15.53
CA LYS A 109 -25.31 4.80 15.60
C LYS A 109 -25.73 5.29 16.98
N VAL A 110 -26.44 6.41 17.03
CA VAL A 110 -27.04 6.95 18.26
C VAL A 110 -27.86 5.82 18.88
N LYS A 111 -27.54 5.46 20.14
CA LYS A 111 -28.37 4.54 20.92
C LYS A 111 -29.74 5.19 21.04
N ARG A 112 -30.77 4.63 20.40
CA ARG A 112 -32.16 5.05 20.62
C ARG A 112 -32.46 4.79 22.10
N GLY A 113 -32.82 5.85 22.82
CA GLY A 113 -33.34 5.73 24.18
C GLY A 113 -34.66 4.93 24.20
N PRO A 114 -35.11 4.46 25.38
CA PRO A 114 -36.35 3.70 25.50
C PRO A 114 -37.52 4.53 24.96
N LEU A 115 -38.42 3.90 24.21
CA LEU A 115 -39.74 4.48 23.98
C LEU A 115 -40.50 4.37 25.30
N ASP A 116 -40.89 5.51 25.87
CA ASP A 116 -41.88 5.57 26.95
C ASP A 116 -43.28 5.39 26.32
N ASP A 117 -44.03 4.40 26.81
CA ASP A 117 -45.47 4.17 26.55
C ASP A 117 -46.34 5.08 27.42
#